data_AF-A0A380JFD1-F1
#
_entry.id   AF-A0A380JFD1-F1
#
_cell.length_a   1.000
_cell.length_b   1.000
_cell.length_c   1.000
_cell.angle_alpha   90.00
_cell.angle_beta   90.00
_cell.angle_gamma   90.00
#
_symmetry.space_group_name_H-M   'P 1'
#
loop_
_entity.id
_entity.type
_entity.pdbx_description
1 polymer ?
#
loop_
_entity_poly.entity_id
_entity_poly.type
_entity_poly.pdbx_seq_one_letter_code
_entity_poly.pdbx_strand_id
1 'polypeptide(L)' 'MDYVTLNTGAKIPILGFGVYQIPQSKAVEAVSQAIKIGYRH' A
#
# COMPACT_ATOMS: atom_id res chain seq x y z
N MET A 1 0.44 -7.84 -10.37
CA MET A 1 0.04 -6.63 -9.64
C MET A 1 -0.66 -5.76 -10.66
N ASP A 2 -1.97 -5.58 -10.52
CA ASP A 2 -2.76 -4.84 -11.51
C ASP A 2 -2.76 -3.35 -11.17
N TYR A 3 -2.77 -2.52 -12.21
CA TYR A 3 -2.69 -1.06 -12.10
C TYR A 3 -3.84 -0.41 -12.86
N VAL A 4 -4.30 0.74 -12.38
CA VAL A 4 -5.19 1.64 -13.13
C VAL A 4 -4.48 2.96 -13.40
N THR A 5 -4.82 3.59 -14.53
CA THR A 5 -4.30 4.91 -14.90
C THR A 5 -5.26 5.98 -14.41
N LEU A 6 -4.76 6.90 -13.58
CA LEU A 6 -5.52 8.05 -13.10
C LEU A 6 -5.67 9.11 -14.19
N ASN A 7 -6.56 10.07 -13.98
CA ASN A 7 -6.73 11.22 -14.90
C ASN A 7 -5.47 12.09 -15.05
N THR A 8 -4.53 11.98 -14.10
CA THR A 8 -3.21 12.60 -14.14
C THR A 8 -2.20 11.86 -15.03
N GLY A 9 -2.56 10.69 -15.56
CA GLY A 9 -1.66 9.78 -16.28
C GLY A 9 -0.80 8.89 -15.38
N ALA A 10 -0.83 9.06 -14.06
CA ALA A 10 -0.12 8.21 -13.12
C ALA A 10 -0.74 6.82 -13.05
N LYS A 11 0.09 5.78 -12.91
CA LYS A 11 -0.36 4.40 -12.65
C LYS A 11 -0.41 4.15 -11.15
N ILE A 12 -1.52 3.65 -10.64
CA ILE A 12 -1.71 3.30 -9.23
C ILE A 12 -2.05 1.81 -9.09
N PRO A 13 -1.46 1.06 -8.14
CA PRO A 13 -1.87 -0.32 -7.88
C PRO A 13 -3.33 -0.38 -7.45
N ILE A 14 -4.08 -1.37 -7.95
CA ILE A 14 -5.49 -1.57 -7.58
C ILE A 14 -5.63 -1.98 -6.10
N LEU A 15 -4.62 -2.67 -5.56
CA LEU A 15 -4.58 -3.12 -4.17
C LEU A 15 -3.62 -2.26 -3.34
N GLY A 16 -4.15 -1.64 -2.28
CA GLY A 16 -3.39 -0.88 -1.29
C GLY A 16 -3.42 -1.49 0.10
N PHE A 17 -2.42 -1.17 0.92
CA PHE A 17 -2.36 -1.59 2.32
C PHE A 17 -2.90 -0.48 3.22
N GLY A 18 -4.09 -0.69 3.80
CA GLY A 18 -4.74 0.26 4.69
C GLY A 18 -4.09 0.28 6.07
N VAL A 19 -3.82 1.48 6.60
CA VAL A 19 -3.15 1.66 7.90
C VAL A 19 -4.05 2.20 9.01
N TYR A 20 -5.31 2.53 8.68
CA TYR A 20 -6.26 3.03 9.67
C TYR A 20 -6.52 1.95 10.76
N GLN A 21 -6.57 2.39 12.01
CA GLN A 21 -6.73 1.55 13.22
C GLN A 21 -5.57 0.60 13.54
N ILE A 22 -4.46 0.61 12.80
CA ILE A 22 -3.24 -0.08 13.24
C ILE A 22 -2.67 0.68 14.45
N PRO A 23 -2.41 0.02 15.58
CA PRO A 23 -1.74 0.65 16.71
C PRO A 23 -0.39 1.25 16.31
N GLN A 24 -0.05 2.43 16.83
CA GLN A 24 1.20 3.12 16.48
C GLN A 24 2.45 2.25 16.69
N SER A 25 2.47 1.44 17.75
CA SER A 25 3.56 0.50 18.06
C SER A 25 3.74 -0.62 17.03
N LYS A 26 2.75 -0.85 16.16
CA LYS A 26 2.73 -1.91 15.14
C LYS A 26 2.82 -1.40 13.71
N ALA A 27 2.65 -0.10 13.48
CA ALA A 27 2.63 0.49 12.14
C ALA A 27 3.90 0.19 11.32
N VAL A 28 5.08 0.35 11.94
CA VAL A 28 6.37 0.12 11.26
C VAL A 28 6.51 -1.34 10.81
N GLU A 29 6.20 -2.28 11.70
CA GLU A 29 6.27 -3.71 11.41
C GLU A 29 5.30 -4.08 10.29
N ALA A 30 4.04 -3.66 10.40
CA ALA A 30 2.97 -3.97 9.45
C ALA A 30 3.29 -3.45 8.04
N VAL A 31 3.71 -2.18 7.92
CA VAL A 31 4.07 -1.58 6.63
C VAL A 31 5.33 -2.22 6.05
N SER A 32 6.33 -2.53 6.89
CA SER A 32 7.55 -3.21 6.43
C SER A 32 7.24 -4.58 5.82
N GLN A 33 6.33 -5.35 6.44
CA GLN A 33 5.91 -6.64 5.91
C GLN A 33 5.11 -6.48 4.61
N ALA A 34 4.17 -5.52 4.55
CA ALA A 34 3.41 -5.22 3.33
C ALA A 34 4.35 -4.90 2.15
N ILE A 35 5.40 -4.09 2.38
CA ILE A 35 6.40 -3.79 1.35
C ILE A 35 7.18 -5.05 0.95
N LYS A 36 7.61 -5.88 1.90
CA LYS A 36 8.34 -7.13 1.61
C LYS A 36 7.54 -8.10 0.75
N ILE A 37 6.22 -8.19 0.96
CA ILE A 37 5.33 -9.09 0.20
C ILE A 37 4.78 -8.47 -1.09
N GLY A 38 5.13 -7.21 -1.40
CA GLY A 38 4.90 -6.63 -2.72
C GLY A 38 3.89 -5.48 -2.81
N TYR A 39 3.33 -4.96 -1.71
CA TYR A 39 2.47 -3.77 -1.75
C TYR A 39 3.25 -2.52 -2.17
N ARG A 40 2.67 -1.70 -3.07
CA ARG A 40 3.34 -0.55 -3.70
C ARG A 40 2.41 0.67 -3.93
N HIS A 41 1.23 0.68 -3.31
CA HIS A 41 0.28 1.80 -3.39
C HIS A 41 0.73 2.95 -2.48
#